data_AF-I3QIH6-F1
#
_entry.id   AF-I3QIH6-F1
#
_cell.length_a   1.000
_cell.length_b   1.000
_cell.length_c   1.000
_cell.angle_alpha   90.00
_cell.angle_beta   90.00
_cell.angle_gamma   90.00
#
_symmetry.space_group_name_H-M   'P 1'
#
loop_
_entity.id
_entity.type
_entity.pdbx_description
1 polymer ?
#
loop_
_entity_poly.entity_id
_entity_poly.type
_entity_poly.pdbx_seq_one_letter_code
_entity_poly.pdbx_strand_id
1 'polypeptide(L)'
;LAQVTQAFREHLLEKALYCVAQPHGEKSPSQGEGEYADALEYLQLLISASDAAGATSQSFAIGSNMATVTGCDPHSKWWSSVTVVIINWLQGDDAAAERLYPTVEHLPRSLQNAESLLPKACLNTFRAVRALLSKPENCQLSLSYSDKASTLLRDSLNLGPHCHSS
;
A
#
# COMPACT_ATOMS: atom_id res chain seq x y z
N LEU A 1 -13.79 19.82 6.44
CA LEU A 1 -13.38 18.65 7.26
C LEU A 1 -12.85 17.50 6.39
N ALA A 2 -13.61 16.98 5.42
CA ALA A 2 -13.18 15.86 4.57
C ALA A 2 -11.82 16.05 3.85
N GLN A 3 -11.58 17.23 3.28
CA GLN A 3 -10.30 17.55 2.62
C GLN A 3 -9.12 17.57 3.59
N VAL A 4 -9.32 18.06 4.82
CA VAL A 4 -8.30 18.06 5.88
C VAL A 4 -7.98 16.63 6.30
N THR A 5 -8.99 15.77 6.43
CA THR A 5 -8.81 14.34 6.73
C THR A 5 -8.10 13.61 5.59
N GLN A 6 -8.36 13.96 4.32
CA GLN A 6 -7.64 13.39 3.18
C GLN A 6 -6.16 13.80 3.17
N ALA A 7 -5.88 15.11 3.21
CA ALA A 7 -4.51 15.61 3.22
C ALA A 7 -3.68 15.06 4.39
N PHE A 8 -4.30 14.88 5.56
CA PHE A 8 -3.65 14.24 6.70
C PHE A 8 -3.25 12.78 6.41
N ARG A 9 -4.15 11.99 5.81
CA ARG A 9 -3.87 10.59 5.45
C ARG A 9 -2.76 10.48 4.40
N GLU A 10 -2.81 11.33 3.38
CA GLU A 10 -1.77 11.42 2.35
C GLU A 10 -0.41 11.79 2.96
N HIS A 11 -0.40 12.75 3.89
CA HIS A 11 0.81 13.16 4.61
C HIS A 11 1.42 12.03 5.45
N LEU A 12 0.60 11.28 6.19
CA LEU A 12 1.08 10.14 6.97
C LEU A 12 1.69 9.06 6.07
N LEU A 13 1.06 8.77 4.93
CA LEU A 13 1.58 7.80 3.97
C LEU A 13 2.91 8.29 3.35
N GLU A 14 2.99 9.57 2.99
CA GLU A 14 4.21 10.19 2.47
C GLU A 14 5.36 10.07 3.47
N LYS A 15 5.13 10.40 4.75
CA LYS A 15 6.14 10.29 5.80
C LYS A 15 6.61 8.86 6.02
N ALA A 16 5.69 7.90 6.06
CA ALA A 16 6.04 6.49 6.17
C ALA A 16 6.91 6.03 4.99
N LEU A 17 6.53 6.37 3.75
CA LEU A 17 7.29 6.01 2.55
C LEU A 17 8.67 6.68 2.54
N TYR A 18 8.76 7.94 2.98
CA TYR A 18 10.04 8.65 3.08
C TYR A 18 11.00 7.96 4.06
N CYS A 19 10.51 7.51 5.23
CA CYS A 19 11.31 6.73 6.18
C CYS A 19 11.83 5.43 5.55
N VAL A 20 10.98 4.70 4.81
CA VAL A 20 11.35 3.42 4.17
C VAL A 20 12.34 3.61 3.01
N ALA A 21 12.18 4.67 2.21
CA ALA A 21 12.96 4.90 1.00
C ALA A 21 14.34 5.55 1.26
N GLN A 22 14.63 6.00 2.49
CA GLN A 22 15.91 6.61 2.79
C GLN A 22 17.06 5.61 2.53
N PRO A 23 18.10 6.00 1.77
CA PRO A 23 19.27 5.17 1.58
C PRO A 23 20.03 5.07 2.89
N HIS A 24 20.25 3.83 3.33
CA HIS A 24 20.97 3.56 4.55
C HIS A 24 22.48 3.53 4.23
N GLY A 25 23.29 4.29 4.97
CA GLY A 25 24.76 4.14 4.92
C GLY A 25 25.18 2.74 5.39
N GLU A 26 26.44 2.34 5.18
CA GLU A 26 26.96 1.07 5.69
C GLU A 26 26.76 0.97 7.22
N LYS A 27 25.74 0.23 7.65
CA LYS A 27 25.44 0.02 9.08
C LYS A 27 25.90 -1.37 9.51
N SER A 28 26.43 -1.44 10.72
CA SER A 28 26.81 -2.70 11.37
C SER A 28 25.59 -3.60 11.62
N PRO A 29 25.72 -4.93 11.57
CA PRO A 29 24.61 -5.90 11.67
C PRO A 29 23.81 -5.87 12.99
N SER A 30 24.22 -5.07 13.98
CA SER A 30 23.54 -4.91 15.27
C SER A 30 22.51 -3.78 15.33
N GLN A 31 22.25 -3.06 14.24
CA GLN A 31 21.35 -1.88 14.22
C GLN A 31 19.93 -2.12 13.67
N GLY A 32 19.55 -3.37 13.35
CA GLY A 32 18.26 -3.67 12.71
C GLY A 32 17.02 -3.52 13.61
N GLU A 33 17.16 -3.57 14.94
CA GLU A 33 16.03 -3.35 15.85
C GLU A 33 15.59 -1.89 15.84
N GLY A 34 14.42 -1.63 15.26
CA GLY A 34 13.79 -0.30 15.25
C GLY A 34 14.06 0.56 14.01
N GLU A 35 14.72 0.02 12.98
CA GLU A 35 15.06 0.77 11.75
C GLU A 35 13.84 1.38 11.03
N TYR A 36 12.65 0.80 11.24
CA TYR A 36 11.40 1.27 10.67
C TYR A 36 10.37 1.75 11.70
N ALA A 37 10.79 2.03 12.94
CA ALA A 37 9.89 2.42 14.02
C ALA A 37 9.05 3.67 13.67
N ASP A 38 9.70 4.72 13.16
CA ASP A 38 9.01 5.95 12.74
C ASP A 38 7.98 5.67 11.63
N ALA A 39 8.36 4.84 10.64
CA ALA A 39 7.45 4.47 9.55
C ALA A 39 6.22 3.72 10.06
N LEU A 40 6.43 2.78 10.98
CA LEU A 40 5.36 2.00 11.61
C LEU A 40 4.44 2.88 12.47
N GLU A 41 4.97 3.91 13.15
CA GLU A 41 4.15 4.87 13.90
C GLU A 41 3.22 5.67 12.96
N TYR A 42 3.76 6.22 11.86
CA TYR A 42 2.94 6.90 10.86
C TYR A 42 1.87 5.99 10.24
N LEU A 43 2.22 4.72 9.97
CA LEU A 43 1.28 3.73 9.43
C LEU A 43 0.19 3.36 10.44
N GLN A 44 0.52 3.25 11.72
CA GLN A 44 -0.46 2.99 12.78
C GLN A 44 -1.46 4.16 12.93
N LEU A 45 -0.97 5.40 12.86
CA LEU A 45 -1.83 6.59 12.81
C LEU A 45 -2.73 6.60 11.58
N LEU A 46 -2.19 6.20 10.41
CA LEU A 46 -2.94 6.15 9.16
C LEU A 46 -4.06 5.10 9.21
N ILE A 47 -3.77 3.90 9.72
CA ILE A 47 -4.76 2.83 9.91
C ILE A 47 -5.87 3.31 10.86
N SER A 48 -5.49 3.91 12.00
CA SER A 48 -6.44 4.42 12.99
C SER A 48 -7.35 5.51 12.41
N ALA A 49 -6.80 6.43 11.61
CA ALA A 49 -7.56 7.46 10.92
C ALA A 49 -8.49 6.87 9.83
N SER A 50 -8.06 5.80 9.17
CA SER A 50 -8.83 5.10 8.13
C SER A 50 -10.08 4.42 8.70
N ASP A 51 -9.97 3.82 9.89
CA ASP A 51 -11.08 3.16 10.57
C ASP A 51 -12.07 4.17 11.19
N ALA A 52 -11.56 5.27 11.75
CA ALA A 52 -12.40 6.34 12.31
C ALA A 52 -13.29 7.03 11.26
N ALA A 53 -12.81 7.15 10.02
CA ALA A 53 -13.59 7.67 8.89
C ALA A 53 -14.86 6.83 8.61
N GLY A 54 -14.80 5.52 8.88
CA GLY A 54 -15.93 4.60 8.68
C GLY A 54 -16.96 4.61 9.79
N ALA A 55 -16.53 4.76 11.04
CA ALA A 55 -17.43 4.84 12.19
C ALA A 55 -18.39 6.03 12.08
N THR A 56 -17.90 7.16 11.57
CA THR A 56 -18.72 8.39 11.42
C THR A 56 -19.80 8.26 10.33
N SER A 57 -19.56 7.42 9.32
CA SER A 57 -20.47 7.22 8.18
C SER A 57 -21.63 6.26 8.50
N GLN A 58 -21.47 5.37 9.49
CA GLN A 58 -22.50 4.40 9.89
C GLN A 58 -23.59 5.00 10.81
N SER A 59 -23.36 6.19 11.40
CA SER A 59 -24.26 6.77 12.40
C SER A 59 -25.61 7.29 11.84
N PHE A 60 -25.83 7.25 10.53
CA PHE A 60 -27.06 7.79 9.90
C PHE A 60 -27.86 6.78 9.06
N ALA A 61 -27.51 5.50 9.02
CA ALA A 61 -28.19 4.51 8.17
C ALA A 61 -28.84 3.38 8.98
N ILE A 62 -29.93 3.67 9.67
CA ILE A 62 -30.83 2.64 10.23
C ILE A 62 -31.92 2.40 9.16
N GLY A 63 -31.81 1.32 8.37
CA GLY A 63 -33.01 0.78 7.69
C GLY A 63 -32.92 0.28 6.24
N SER A 64 -31.78 -0.17 5.71
CA SER A 64 -31.81 -0.90 4.42
C SER A 64 -30.74 -1.99 4.34
N ASN A 65 -31.10 -3.13 3.75
CA ASN A 65 -30.31 -4.35 3.57
C ASN A 65 -29.10 -4.16 2.64
N MET A 66 -28.16 -3.29 3.02
CA MET A 66 -26.91 -3.06 2.32
C MET A 66 -25.86 -4.04 2.82
N ALA A 67 -25.29 -4.83 1.89
CA ALA A 67 -24.00 -5.49 2.09
C ALA A 67 -23.03 -4.48 2.72
N THR A 68 -22.32 -4.91 3.77
CA THR A 68 -21.43 -4.09 4.59
C THR A 68 -20.38 -3.35 3.74
N VAL A 69 -20.74 -2.18 3.22
CA VAL A 69 -19.77 -1.18 2.77
C VAL A 69 -19.28 -0.52 4.05
N THR A 70 -18.25 -1.12 4.64
CA THR A 70 -17.48 -0.49 5.71
C THR A 70 -16.96 0.84 5.17
N GLY A 71 -17.44 1.96 5.71
CA GLY A 71 -16.98 3.30 5.36
C GLY A 71 -15.53 3.60 5.75
N CYS A 72 -14.70 2.59 6.02
CA CYS A 72 -13.27 2.76 6.22
C CYS A 72 -12.66 3.22 4.90
N ASP A 73 -11.73 4.18 4.94
CA ASP A 73 -10.99 4.58 3.74
C ASP A 73 -10.23 3.39 3.15
N PRO A 74 -10.71 2.78 2.05
CA PRO A 74 -10.12 1.56 1.56
C PRO A 74 -8.79 1.84 0.85
N HIS A 75 -8.53 3.09 0.44
CA HIS A 75 -7.28 3.49 -0.21
C HIS A 75 -6.16 3.52 0.81
N SER A 76 -6.35 4.26 1.91
CA SER A 76 -5.37 4.36 2.99
C SER A 76 -5.11 3.01 3.65
N LYS A 77 -6.14 2.18 3.85
CA LYS A 77 -5.97 0.82 4.37
C LYS A 77 -5.14 -0.07 3.44
N TRP A 78 -5.38 0.01 2.13
CA TRP A 78 -4.63 -0.78 1.16
C TRP A 78 -3.17 -0.32 1.07
N TRP A 79 -2.93 0.98 0.93
CA TRP A 79 -1.57 1.54 0.86
C TRP A 79 -0.76 1.31 2.13
N SER A 80 -1.37 1.50 3.31
CA SER A 80 -0.69 1.19 4.58
C SER A 80 -0.33 -0.29 4.68
N SER A 81 -1.24 -1.19 4.31
CA SER A 81 -0.97 -2.64 4.31
C SER A 81 0.18 -3.02 3.37
N VAL A 82 0.24 -2.42 2.18
CA VAL A 82 1.36 -2.60 1.24
C VAL A 82 2.68 -2.17 1.89
N THR A 83 2.73 -0.98 2.49
CA THR A 83 3.96 -0.48 3.12
C THR A 83 4.38 -1.32 4.33
N VAL A 84 3.44 -1.76 5.17
CA VAL A 84 3.74 -2.64 6.30
C VAL A 84 4.29 -4.00 5.84
N VAL A 85 3.75 -4.57 4.75
CA VAL A 85 4.32 -5.80 4.15
C VAL A 85 5.76 -5.59 3.71
N ILE A 86 6.06 -4.47 3.03
CA ILE A 86 7.43 -4.14 2.61
C ILE A 86 8.37 -4.06 3.82
N ILE A 87 7.96 -3.34 4.88
CA ILE A 87 8.74 -3.21 6.12
C ILE A 87 8.98 -4.58 6.77
N ASN A 88 7.98 -5.46 6.81
CA ASN A 88 8.14 -6.81 7.37
C ASN A 88 9.11 -7.66 6.55
N TRP A 89 9.06 -7.61 5.22
CA TRP A 89 10.04 -8.27 4.36
C TRP A 89 11.46 -7.73 4.58
N LEU A 90 11.62 -6.42 4.74
CA LEU A 90 12.92 -5.80 5.00
C LEU A 90 13.49 -6.22 6.38
N GLN A 91 12.63 -6.43 7.37
CA GLN A 91 13.03 -6.93 8.70
C GLN A 91 13.19 -8.46 8.76
N GLY A 92 12.81 -9.19 7.71
CA GLY A 92 12.79 -10.66 7.70
C GLY A 92 11.67 -11.30 8.52
N ASP A 93 10.64 -10.54 8.91
CA ASP A 93 9.44 -11.08 9.58
C ASP A 93 8.39 -11.51 8.54
N ASP A 94 8.67 -12.61 7.85
CA ASP A 94 7.79 -13.17 6.82
C ASP A 94 6.41 -13.53 7.37
N ALA A 95 6.33 -13.98 8.64
CA ALA A 95 5.07 -14.34 9.28
C ALA A 95 4.17 -13.12 9.49
N ALA A 96 4.72 -11.97 9.86
CA ALA A 96 3.96 -10.71 9.94
C ALA A 96 3.54 -10.21 8.56
N ALA A 97 4.40 -10.35 7.54
CA ALA A 97 4.04 -10.01 6.17
C ALA A 97 2.86 -10.86 5.65
N GLU A 98 2.92 -12.17 5.86
CA GLU A 98 1.90 -13.14 5.39
C GLU A 98 0.50 -12.85 5.91
N ARG A 99 0.38 -12.38 7.16
CA ARG A 99 -0.92 -12.00 7.76
C ARG A 99 -1.63 -10.89 6.99
N LEU A 100 -0.90 -10.07 6.26
CA LEU A 100 -1.43 -8.93 5.50
C LEU A 100 -1.68 -9.23 4.02
N TYR A 101 -1.22 -10.39 3.51
CA TYR A 101 -1.39 -10.76 2.10
C TYR A 101 -2.84 -10.70 1.61
N PRO A 102 -3.86 -11.20 2.36
CA PRO A 102 -5.25 -11.10 1.91
C PRO A 102 -5.70 -9.65 1.68
N THR A 103 -5.24 -8.72 2.51
CA THR A 103 -5.58 -7.28 2.38
C THR A 103 -4.91 -6.67 1.15
N VAL A 104 -3.63 -6.98 0.91
CA VAL A 104 -2.88 -6.45 -0.24
C VAL A 104 -3.37 -7.03 -1.56
N GLU A 105 -3.70 -8.32 -1.60
CA GLU A 105 -4.24 -8.98 -2.79
C GLU A 105 -5.59 -8.42 -3.23
N HIS A 106 -6.39 -7.94 -2.28
CA HIS A 106 -7.70 -7.37 -2.52
C HIS A 106 -7.60 -5.86 -2.82
N LEU A 107 -7.14 -5.52 -4.03
CA LEU A 107 -7.09 -4.14 -4.51
C LEU A 107 -8.51 -3.52 -4.53
N PRO A 108 -8.78 -2.39 -3.85
CA PRO A 108 -10.08 -1.72 -3.88
C PRO A 108 -10.56 -1.39 -5.30
N ARG A 109 -11.87 -1.57 -5.58
CA ARG A 109 -12.45 -1.31 -6.92
C ARG A 109 -12.19 0.10 -7.42
N SER A 110 -12.21 1.10 -6.53
CA SER A 110 -11.87 2.49 -6.86
C SER A 110 -10.44 2.64 -7.38
N LEU A 111 -9.47 1.91 -6.80
CA LEU A 111 -8.08 1.89 -7.27
C LEU A 111 -7.90 1.00 -8.52
N GLN A 112 -8.73 -0.03 -8.71
CA GLN A 112 -8.74 -0.81 -9.95
C GLN A 112 -9.18 0.03 -11.16
N ASN A 113 -10.15 0.92 -10.95
CA ASN A 113 -10.75 1.74 -12.00
C ASN A 113 -10.12 3.13 -12.12
N ALA A 114 -9.15 3.47 -11.25
CA ALA A 114 -8.44 4.73 -11.32
C ALA A 114 -7.62 4.83 -12.62
N GLU A 115 -7.47 6.06 -13.12
CA GLU A 115 -6.62 6.36 -14.28
C GLU A 115 -5.16 6.02 -14.00
N SER A 116 -4.70 6.29 -12.77
CA SER A 116 -3.36 5.90 -12.35
C SER A 116 -3.19 4.38 -12.36
N LEU A 117 -2.18 3.91 -13.09
CA LEU A 117 -1.81 2.49 -13.16
C LEU A 117 -0.89 2.07 -12.00
N LEU A 118 -0.45 3.02 -11.16
CA LEU A 118 0.48 2.78 -10.05
C LEU A 118 0.00 1.70 -9.05
N PRO A 119 -1.27 1.68 -8.57
CA PRO A 119 -1.73 0.62 -7.67
C PRO A 119 -1.62 -0.78 -8.28
N LYS A 120 -1.87 -0.90 -9.59
CA LYS A 120 -1.72 -2.16 -10.33
C LYS A 120 -0.25 -2.55 -10.46
N ALA A 121 0.64 -1.58 -10.70
CA ALA A 121 2.08 -1.84 -10.72
C ALA A 121 2.55 -2.38 -9.36
N CYS A 122 2.22 -1.69 -8.27
CA CYS A 122 2.55 -2.11 -6.90
C CYS A 122 2.01 -3.51 -6.56
N LEU A 123 0.76 -3.82 -6.94
CA LEU A 123 0.19 -5.15 -6.73
C LEU A 123 0.96 -6.26 -7.47
N ASN A 124 1.44 -6.00 -8.69
CA ASN A 124 2.25 -6.98 -9.42
C ASN A 124 3.65 -7.10 -8.81
N THR A 125 4.27 -6.02 -8.32
CA THR A 125 5.51 -6.10 -7.56
C THR A 125 5.34 -6.95 -6.30
N PHE A 126 4.27 -6.74 -5.53
CA PHE A 126 3.95 -7.58 -4.38
C PHE A 126 3.83 -9.06 -4.76
N ARG A 127 3.13 -9.38 -5.86
CA ARG A 127 2.99 -10.76 -6.35
C ARG A 127 4.32 -11.36 -6.79
N ALA A 128 5.20 -10.57 -7.40
CA ALA A 128 6.53 -11.00 -7.81
C ALA A 128 7.39 -11.40 -6.60
N VAL A 129 7.43 -10.55 -5.57
CA VAL A 129 8.18 -10.81 -4.34
C VAL A 129 7.58 -12.01 -3.61
N ARG A 130 6.26 -12.07 -3.45
CA ARG A 130 5.60 -13.22 -2.82
C ARG A 130 5.89 -14.53 -3.55
N ALA A 131 5.84 -14.54 -4.89
CA ALA A 131 6.14 -15.73 -5.68
C ALA A 131 7.58 -16.22 -5.41
N LEU A 132 8.54 -15.28 -5.38
CA LEU A 132 9.95 -15.55 -5.11
C LEU A 132 10.17 -16.11 -3.70
N LEU A 133 9.54 -15.51 -2.68
CA LEU A 133 9.66 -15.94 -1.29
C LEU A 133 8.92 -17.26 -1.01
N SER A 134 7.86 -17.57 -1.75
CA SER A 134 7.07 -18.79 -1.52
C SER A 134 7.87 -20.04 -1.83
N LYS A 135 8.49 -20.11 -3.01
CA LYS A 135 9.28 -21.28 -3.43
C LYS A 135 10.35 -20.90 -4.47
N PRO A 136 11.57 -21.47 -4.43
CA PRO A 136 12.63 -21.15 -5.38
C PRO A 136 12.29 -21.42 -6.85
N GLU A 137 11.44 -22.40 -7.15
CA GLU A 137 11.02 -22.75 -8.52
C GLU A 137 10.13 -21.69 -9.18
N ASN A 138 9.58 -20.75 -8.40
CA ASN A 138 8.67 -19.71 -8.90
C ASN A 138 9.40 -18.54 -9.57
N CYS A 139 10.71 -18.62 -9.81
CA CYS A 139 11.49 -17.55 -10.44
C CYS A 139 10.87 -17.03 -11.75
N GLN A 140 10.39 -17.91 -12.62
CA GLN A 140 9.73 -17.50 -13.88
C GLN A 140 8.39 -16.78 -13.63
N LEU A 141 7.61 -17.24 -12.64
CA LEU A 141 6.37 -16.58 -12.25
C LEU A 141 6.65 -15.19 -11.66
N SER A 142 7.65 -15.08 -10.79
CA SER A 142 8.11 -13.81 -10.21
C SER A 142 8.56 -12.83 -11.30
N LEU A 143 9.31 -13.31 -12.30
CA LEU A 143 9.72 -12.51 -13.45
C LEU A 143 8.52 -12.01 -14.27
N SER A 144 7.54 -12.88 -14.54
CA SER A 144 6.33 -12.48 -15.29
C SER A 144 5.52 -11.37 -14.60
N TYR A 145 5.46 -11.39 -13.25
CA TYR A 145 4.84 -10.32 -12.49
C TYR A 145 5.69 -9.05 -12.50
N SER A 146 7.02 -9.19 -12.44
CA SER A 146 7.95 -8.06 -12.53
C SER A 146 7.85 -7.33 -13.88
N ASP A 147 7.77 -8.05 -15.00
CA ASP A 147 7.61 -7.48 -16.34
C ASP A 147 6.30 -6.68 -16.46
N LYS A 148 5.23 -7.23 -15.91
CA LYS A 148 3.92 -6.57 -15.86
C LYS A 148 3.95 -5.33 -14.98
N ALA A 149 4.57 -5.40 -13.80
CA ALA A 149 4.76 -4.26 -12.91
C ALA A 149 5.56 -3.15 -13.57
N SER A 150 6.66 -3.50 -14.24
CA SER A 150 7.52 -2.56 -14.99
C SER A 150 6.76 -1.83 -16.08
N THR A 151 5.96 -2.55 -16.87
CA THR A 151 5.13 -1.95 -17.92
C THR A 151 4.09 -0.99 -17.33
N LEU A 152 3.35 -1.42 -16.31
CA LEU A 152 2.35 -0.57 -15.64
C LEU A 152 2.96 0.68 -15.01
N LEU A 153 4.15 0.55 -14.40
CA LEU A 153 4.86 1.68 -13.80
C LEU A 153 5.30 2.68 -14.87
N ARG A 154 5.93 2.20 -15.95
CA ARG A 154 6.33 3.03 -17.09
C ARG A 154 5.13 3.79 -17.66
N ASP A 155 4.02 3.11 -17.89
CA ASP A 155 2.81 3.72 -18.42
C ASP A 155 2.21 4.74 -17.42
N SER A 156 2.27 4.46 -16.11
CA SER A 156 1.86 5.40 -15.08
C SER A 156 2.68 6.69 -15.04
N LEU A 157 3.96 6.63 -15.39
CA LEU A 157 4.85 7.81 -15.45
C LEU A 157 4.68 8.60 -16.76
N ASN A 158 4.32 7.91 -17.85
CA ASN A 158 4.12 8.52 -19.16
C ASN A 158 2.76 9.23 -19.32
N LEU A 159 1.84 9.08 -18.36
CA LEU A 159 0.57 9.82 -18.29
C LEU A 159 0.72 11.29 -17.84
N GLY A 160 1.92 11.87 -17.95
CA GLY A 160 2.17 13.30 -17.71
C GLY A 160 1.33 14.22 -18.63
N PRO A 161 1.18 15.51 -18.28
CA PRO A 161 0.09 16.37 -18.76
C PRO A 161 0.27 16.79 -20.22
N HIS A 162 -0.16 15.96 -21.16
CA HIS A 162 -0.33 16.34 -22.56
C HIS A 162 -1.72 15.95 -23.06
N CYS A 163 -2.71 16.78 -22.70
CA CYS A 163 -3.98 16.93 -23.42
C CYS A 163 -4.62 18.30 -23.15
N HIS A 164 -3.84 19.39 -23.23
CA HIS A 164 -4.37 20.73 -23.43
C HIS A 164 -3.47 21.51 -24.40
N SER A 165 -3.62 21.22 -25.69
CA SER A 165 -3.43 22.24 -26.73
C SER A 165 -4.67 22.19 -27.61
N SER A 166 -5.52 23.20 -27.45
CA SER A 166 -6.52 23.59 -28.46
C SER A 166 -5.85 24.21 -29.68
#